data_AF-A0A0W8D5D7-F1
#
_entry.id   AF-A0A0W8D5D7-F1
#
_cell.length_a   1.000
_cell.length_b   1.000
_cell.length_c   1.000
_cell.angle_alpha   90.00
_cell.angle_beta   90.00
_cell.angle_gamma   90.00
#
_symmetry.space_group_name_H-M   'P 1'
#
loop_
_entity.id
_entity.type
_entity.pdbx_description
1 polymer ?
#
loop_
_entity_poly.entity_id
_entity_poly.type
_entity_poly.pdbx_seq_one_letter_code
_entity_poly.pdbx_strand_id
1 'polypeptide(L)'
;MLEEDASTISKYVEAATELLARATEASAEDIAGLNRVLEGLQRIVAGFGKQRVLELSGTQLMNVGVELYNAPRAAMRVLAQIEDNHTDEQRTSFSRYSLALTRFVAAKVMELSLICSKDDGAQEKSGKKSMQFMDECVGVLRSFGRVGMLMLESASIDCAKCEEYLSLAKESFSSSMQLWSRVGLSHLTKFKHGLELEDIVDDLWDFCVDRVRVLQLLAQRSDTSPEDSRDIMSSLHELKMLTPYKTSYASSLLDIMLRVSDDYKHATLQDLQVPFAEEALRIGESLENAADENFPELITSFKQHLLMNLLQSLCASGDIERAEACYQLIPDNRDRKVLLLMNKLYVENKQFEKAHRLLQLLFQQDCFEDSLAGARTFARGFSFSDKGLDIYRELASNYGEADFAINVDIACNLAFVEGKRYEAIDELKRIGCALLEEQRCIELASYKRKCQKTLQLIGRWFAYQLQKMDVEVQVPEAGFYLFPCFRRHRKALALKGISTDEQLCAQLLQDTGVAILPGSAFGRAPDELFARLAFVDFKGDLALYLIESMQDDPSLEAIEGFIQSVCPNLDIAMRKLAAWMALARPSAAPATAGVGY
;
A
#
# COMPACT_ATOMS: atom_id res chain seq x y z
N MET A 1 -26.35 33.94 -35.20
CA MET A 1 -26.33 33.13 -33.97
C MET A 1 -25.01 32.38 -33.74
N LEU A 2 -23.94 32.64 -34.53
CA LEU A 2 -22.66 31.92 -34.47
C LEU A 2 -21.48 32.78 -33.97
N GLU A 3 -21.59 34.11 -33.98
CA GLU A 3 -20.65 35.04 -33.31
C GLU A 3 -20.77 35.00 -31.78
N GLU A 4 -21.92 34.55 -31.25
CA GLU A 4 -22.16 34.49 -29.80
C GLU A 4 -21.26 33.44 -29.13
N ASP A 5 -20.90 32.34 -29.78
CA ASP A 5 -20.17 31.23 -29.16
C ASP A 5 -18.66 31.49 -29.01
N ALA A 6 -18.01 32.18 -29.95
CA ALA A 6 -16.59 32.56 -29.84
C ALA A 6 -16.38 33.68 -28.81
N SER A 7 -17.28 34.67 -28.80
CA SER A 7 -17.37 35.66 -27.72
C SER A 7 -17.61 34.98 -26.38
N THR A 8 -18.36 33.88 -26.35
CA THR A 8 -18.66 33.13 -25.12
C THR A 8 -17.45 32.35 -24.61
N ILE A 9 -16.68 31.69 -25.48
CA ILE A 9 -15.40 31.07 -25.09
C ILE A 9 -14.42 32.13 -24.59
N SER A 10 -14.26 33.24 -25.32
CA SER A 10 -13.39 34.35 -24.91
C SER A 10 -13.85 34.96 -23.58
N LYS A 11 -15.16 35.07 -23.33
CA LYS A 11 -15.72 35.53 -22.05
C LYS A 11 -15.51 34.53 -20.92
N TYR A 12 -15.59 33.22 -21.18
CA TYR A 12 -15.28 32.20 -20.18
C TYR A 12 -13.78 32.18 -19.85
N VAL A 13 -12.94 32.44 -20.85
CA VAL A 13 -11.49 32.58 -20.70
C VAL A 13 -11.15 33.87 -19.94
N GLU A 14 -11.76 35.00 -20.28
CA GLU A 14 -11.64 36.27 -19.55
C GLU A 14 -12.16 36.12 -18.11
N ALA A 15 -13.30 35.47 -17.89
CA ALA A 15 -13.85 35.21 -16.56
C ALA A 15 -12.96 34.26 -15.74
N ALA A 16 -12.40 33.21 -16.34
CA ALA A 16 -11.40 32.37 -15.69
C ALA A 16 -10.16 33.20 -15.34
N THR A 17 -9.68 34.03 -16.26
CA THR A 17 -8.49 34.87 -16.07
C THR A 17 -8.73 35.94 -14.99
N GLU A 18 -9.93 36.53 -14.92
CA GLU A 18 -10.32 37.50 -13.90
C GLU A 18 -10.56 36.88 -12.53
N LEU A 19 -11.12 35.66 -12.46
CA LEU A 19 -11.24 34.89 -11.22
C LEU A 19 -9.86 34.49 -10.70
N LEU A 20 -8.96 34.08 -11.59
CA LEU A 20 -7.57 33.75 -11.26
C LEU A 20 -6.73 35.00 -10.93
N ALA A 21 -7.12 36.18 -11.43
CA ALA A 21 -6.49 37.47 -11.09
C ALA A 21 -7.02 38.07 -9.78
N ARG A 22 -8.18 37.61 -9.30
CA ARG A 22 -8.79 38.04 -8.03
C ARG A 22 -8.34 37.11 -6.90
N ALA A 23 -7.32 37.59 -6.21
CA ALA A 23 -6.94 37.23 -4.84
C ALA A 23 -5.88 36.14 -4.62
N THR A 24 -5.04 36.50 -3.67
CA THR A 24 -3.93 35.82 -3.02
C THR A 24 -4.33 34.61 -2.15
N GLU A 25 -5.63 34.31 -2.01
CA GLU A 25 -6.17 33.11 -1.34
C GLU A 25 -7.48 32.72 -2.05
N ALA A 26 -7.65 31.46 -2.49
CA ALA A 26 -8.90 30.99 -3.08
C ALA A 26 -9.92 30.62 -2.00
N SER A 27 -11.13 31.19 -2.10
CA SER A 27 -12.29 30.74 -1.35
C SER A 27 -12.91 29.48 -1.98
N ALA A 28 -13.71 28.73 -1.20
CA ALA A 28 -14.49 27.61 -1.73
C ALA A 28 -15.44 28.04 -2.87
N GLU A 29 -15.82 29.32 -2.93
CA GLU A 29 -16.63 29.88 -4.00
C GLU A 29 -15.84 30.08 -5.29
N ASP A 30 -14.54 30.39 -5.21
CA ASP A 30 -13.66 30.55 -6.38
C ASP A 30 -13.37 29.19 -7.04
N ILE A 31 -13.16 28.14 -6.24
CA ILE A 31 -13.02 26.76 -6.74
C ILE A 31 -14.32 26.29 -7.40
N ALA A 32 -15.47 26.56 -6.78
CA ALA A 32 -16.78 26.26 -7.37
C ALA A 32 -17.08 27.12 -8.62
N GLY A 33 -16.51 28.32 -8.72
CA GLY A 33 -16.57 29.18 -9.89
C GLY A 33 -15.72 28.63 -11.05
N LEU A 34 -14.49 28.21 -10.75
CA LEU A 34 -13.56 27.59 -11.70
C LEU A 34 -14.14 26.29 -12.26
N ASN A 35 -14.69 25.42 -11.40
CA ASN A 35 -15.36 24.18 -11.83
C ASN A 35 -16.56 24.46 -12.74
N ARG A 36 -17.35 25.50 -12.47
CA ARG A 36 -18.46 25.91 -13.36
C ARG A 36 -17.98 26.41 -14.72
N VAL A 37 -16.87 27.16 -14.75
CA VAL A 37 -16.26 27.62 -16.01
C VAL A 37 -15.67 26.44 -16.80
N LEU A 38 -15.02 25.49 -16.12
CA LEU A 38 -14.48 24.28 -16.73
C LEU A 38 -15.56 23.37 -17.27
N GLU A 39 -16.64 23.11 -16.53
CA GLU A 39 -17.79 22.37 -17.02
C GLU A 39 -18.47 23.08 -18.20
N GLY A 40 -18.51 24.41 -18.18
CA GLY A 40 -19.02 25.23 -19.28
C GLY A 40 -18.19 25.05 -20.55
N LEU A 41 -16.87 25.13 -20.43
CA LEU A 41 -15.92 24.86 -21.52
C LEU A 41 -16.03 23.41 -22.00
N GLN A 42 -16.09 22.42 -21.11
CA GLN A 42 -16.26 21.01 -21.45
C GLN A 42 -17.58 20.74 -22.18
N ARG A 43 -18.70 21.36 -21.76
CA ARG A 43 -19.99 21.26 -22.46
C ARG A 43 -19.94 21.86 -23.86
N ILE A 44 -19.27 22.99 -24.01
CA ILE A 44 -19.07 23.65 -25.31
C ILE A 44 -18.20 22.77 -26.23
N VAL A 45 -17.09 22.22 -25.71
CA VAL A 45 -16.20 21.30 -26.44
C VAL A 45 -16.90 19.99 -26.84
N ALA A 46 -17.69 19.40 -25.93
CA ALA A 46 -18.49 18.20 -26.22
C ALA A 46 -19.62 18.47 -27.22
N GLY A 47 -20.15 19.71 -27.25
CA GLY A 47 -21.08 20.18 -28.27
C GLY A 47 -20.44 20.28 -29.66
N PHE A 48 -19.21 20.81 -29.73
CA PHE A 48 -18.44 20.89 -30.97
C PHE A 48 -18.03 19.52 -31.52
N GLY A 49 -17.69 18.56 -30.65
CA GLY A 49 -17.42 17.18 -31.08
C GLY A 49 -18.61 16.47 -31.75
N LYS A 50 -19.84 16.96 -31.56
CA LYS A 50 -21.07 16.43 -32.18
C LYS A 50 -21.51 17.17 -33.44
N GLN A 51 -21.01 18.39 -33.68
CA GLN A 51 -21.41 19.20 -34.83
C GLN A 51 -20.36 19.12 -35.95
N ARG A 52 -20.75 18.56 -37.10
CA ARG A 52 -19.89 18.28 -38.27
C ARG A 52 -19.51 19.48 -39.13
N VAL A 53 -19.86 20.71 -38.74
CA VAL A 53 -19.50 21.92 -39.50
C VAL A 53 -19.24 23.04 -38.50
N LEU A 54 -17.98 23.44 -38.35
CA LEU A 54 -17.56 24.60 -37.57
C LEU A 54 -17.37 25.77 -38.53
N GLU A 55 -18.08 26.89 -38.33
CA GLU A 55 -17.84 28.16 -39.06
C GLU A 55 -16.65 28.97 -38.48
N LEU A 56 -15.89 28.40 -37.54
CA LEU A 56 -14.64 28.99 -37.06
C LEU A 56 -13.49 28.55 -37.98
N SER A 57 -12.82 29.52 -38.61
CA SER A 57 -11.54 29.23 -39.25
C SER A 57 -10.59 28.68 -38.18
N GLY A 58 -9.92 27.54 -38.44
CA GLY A 58 -8.96 26.97 -37.48
C GLY A 58 -7.95 28.03 -36.99
N THR A 59 -7.60 28.99 -37.84
CA THR A 59 -6.76 30.13 -37.49
C THR A 59 -7.23 31.00 -36.32
N GLN A 60 -8.54 31.19 -36.11
CA GLN A 60 -9.05 31.98 -34.98
C GLN A 60 -8.99 31.20 -33.66
N LEU A 61 -9.31 29.91 -33.69
CA LEU A 61 -9.19 29.03 -32.53
C LEU A 61 -7.74 28.89 -32.09
N MET A 62 -6.79 28.79 -33.03
CA MET A 62 -5.37 28.73 -32.71
C MET A 62 -4.91 29.99 -31.97
N ASN A 63 -5.27 31.18 -32.46
CA ASN A 63 -4.91 32.44 -31.82
C ASN A 63 -5.43 32.55 -30.38
N VAL A 64 -6.68 32.14 -30.12
CA VAL A 64 -7.26 32.10 -28.77
C VAL A 64 -6.47 31.15 -27.86
N GLY A 65 -6.09 29.98 -28.36
CA GLY A 65 -5.21 29.07 -27.64
C GLY A 65 -3.85 29.68 -27.30
N VAL A 66 -3.25 30.44 -28.22
CA VAL A 66 -1.94 31.10 -28.03
C VAL A 66 -2.02 32.21 -27.00
N GLU A 67 -3.10 32.98 -27.01
CA GLU A 67 -3.35 34.03 -26.02
C GLU A 67 -3.54 33.42 -24.62
N LEU A 68 -4.34 32.37 -24.49
CA LEU A 68 -4.51 31.58 -23.27
C LEU A 68 -3.18 31.04 -22.73
N TYR A 69 -2.34 30.49 -23.62
CA TYR A 69 -1.02 29.97 -23.26
C TYR A 69 -0.08 31.07 -22.72
N ASN A 70 -0.17 32.28 -23.29
CA ASN A 70 0.71 33.39 -22.92
C ASN A 70 0.16 34.25 -21.76
N ALA A 71 -1.14 34.20 -21.46
CA ALA A 71 -1.78 34.98 -20.39
C ALA A 71 -1.07 34.84 -19.02
N PRO A 72 -0.65 33.65 -18.55
CA PRO A 72 -0.01 33.50 -17.25
C PRO A 72 1.41 34.08 -17.18
N ARG A 73 2.10 34.28 -18.31
CA ARG A 73 3.48 34.84 -18.31
C ARG A 73 3.51 36.28 -17.79
N ALA A 74 2.47 37.06 -18.05
CA ALA A 74 2.34 38.41 -17.53
C ALA A 74 2.11 38.42 -16.01
N ALA A 75 1.26 37.51 -15.51
CA ALA A 75 0.99 37.34 -14.08
C ALA A 75 2.20 36.78 -13.29
N MET A 76 2.93 35.81 -13.87
CA MET A 76 4.10 35.19 -13.26
C MET A 76 5.31 36.14 -13.14
N ARG A 77 5.48 37.12 -14.04
CA ARG A 77 6.52 38.16 -13.91
C ARG A 77 6.30 39.07 -12.70
N VAL A 78 5.05 39.30 -12.33
CA VAL A 78 4.68 40.08 -11.14
C VAL A 78 4.93 39.26 -9.87
N LEU A 79 4.75 37.94 -9.92
CA LEU A 79 5.00 37.03 -8.79
C LEU A 79 6.48 36.74 -8.55
N ALA A 80 7.31 36.62 -9.59
CA ALA A 80 8.77 36.49 -9.45
C ALA A 80 9.41 37.69 -8.75
N GLN A 81 8.81 38.88 -8.85
CA GLN A 81 9.22 40.08 -8.10
C GLN A 81 8.81 40.04 -6.61
N ILE A 82 7.88 39.15 -6.25
CA ILE A 82 7.36 38.97 -4.89
C ILE A 82 8.12 37.83 -4.16
N GLU A 83 8.60 36.79 -4.88
CA GLU A 83 9.38 35.68 -4.32
C GLU A 83 10.78 36.09 -3.77
N ASP A 84 11.34 37.22 -4.22
CA ASP A 84 12.58 37.78 -3.64
C ASP A 84 12.37 38.27 -2.17
N ASN A 85 11.13 38.33 -1.68
CA ASN A 85 10.78 38.73 -0.32
C ASN A 85 10.14 37.56 0.48
N HIS A 86 11.00 36.64 0.92
CA HIS A 86 10.87 35.69 2.06
C HIS A 86 9.61 34.80 2.24
N THR A 87 9.92 33.48 2.33
CA THR A 87 9.39 32.43 3.25
C THR A 87 7.89 32.35 3.49
N ASP A 88 7.16 31.62 2.63
CA ASP A 88 5.94 30.91 3.08
C ASP A 88 5.55 29.79 2.10
N GLU A 89 5.61 28.54 2.55
CA GLU A 89 5.33 27.35 1.72
C GLU A 89 3.85 27.28 1.26
N GLN A 90 2.92 27.90 2.00
CA GLN A 90 1.48 27.86 1.68
C GLN A 90 1.03 28.80 0.56
N ARG A 91 1.80 29.86 0.24
CA ARG A 91 1.44 30.84 -0.80
C ARG A 91 1.80 30.41 -2.23
N THR A 92 2.57 29.34 -2.39
CA THR A 92 3.13 28.93 -3.69
C THR A 92 2.25 27.97 -4.48
N SER A 93 1.33 27.25 -3.84
CA SER A 93 0.53 26.21 -4.49
C SER A 93 -0.56 26.79 -5.41
N PHE A 94 -1.27 27.84 -4.98
CA PHE A 94 -2.40 28.43 -5.72
C PHE A 94 -2.01 29.00 -7.10
N SER A 95 -0.89 29.73 -7.18
CA SER A 95 -0.38 30.26 -8.45
C SER A 95 0.06 29.16 -9.42
N ARG A 96 0.54 28.02 -8.90
CA ARG A 96 0.94 26.86 -9.72
C ARG A 96 -0.28 26.18 -10.34
N TYR A 97 -1.41 26.12 -9.63
CA TYR A 97 -2.66 25.57 -10.16
C TYR A 97 -3.30 26.43 -11.26
N SER A 98 -3.28 27.75 -11.11
CA SER A 98 -3.74 28.68 -12.16
C SER A 98 -2.96 28.48 -13.47
N LEU A 99 -1.65 28.33 -13.34
CA LEU A 99 -0.73 28.15 -14.45
C LEU A 99 -0.91 26.79 -15.15
N ALA A 100 -1.19 25.76 -14.36
CA ALA A 100 -1.53 24.43 -14.83
C ALA A 100 -2.84 24.41 -15.63
N LEU A 101 -3.89 25.03 -15.09
CA LEU A 101 -5.22 25.05 -15.69
C LEU A 101 -5.28 25.85 -17.00
N THR A 102 -4.66 27.02 -17.03
CA THR A 102 -4.61 27.87 -18.23
C THR A 102 -3.88 27.18 -19.39
N ARG A 103 -2.82 26.43 -19.10
CA ARG A 103 -2.13 25.59 -20.09
C ARG A 103 -2.96 24.40 -20.57
N PHE A 104 -3.73 23.79 -19.68
CA PHE A 104 -4.69 22.74 -20.05
C PHE A 104 -5.74 23.25 -21.04
N VAL A 105 -6.39 24.38 -20.72
CA VAL A 105 -7.43 24.98 -21.58
C VAL A 105 -6.83 25.42 -22.91
N ALA A 106 -5.62 26.00 -22.91
CA ALA A 106 -4.91 26.36 -24.13
C ALA A 106 -4.69 25.14 -25.05
N ALA A 107 -4.23 24.01 -24.51
CA ALA A 107 -3.96 22.78 -25.27
C ALA A 107 -5.23 22.23 -25.95
N LYS A 108 -6.34 22.16 -25.21
CA LYS A 108 -7.64 21.72 -25.73
C LYS A 108 -8.15 22.62 -26.87
N VAL A 109 -8.03 23.94 -26.73
CA VAL A 109 -8.47 24.90 -27.75
C VAL A 109 -7.62 24.80 -29.02
N MET A 110 -6.31 24.64 -28.89
CA MET A 110 -5.40 24.44 -30.04
C MET A 110 -5.61 23.10 -30.76
N GLU A 111 -5.94 22.03 -30.03
CA GLU A 111 -6.30 20.73 -30.61
C GLU A 111 -7.56 20.85 -31.49
N LEU A 112 -8.61 21.51 -30.97
CA LEU A 112 -9.86 21.76 -31.70
C LEU A 112 -9.62 22.57 -32.96
N SER A 113 -8.75 23.59 -32.90
CA SER A 113 -8.31 24.35 -34.08
C SER A 113 -7.78 23.43 -35.20
N LEU A 114 -6.91 22.48 -34.85
CA LEU A 114 -6.31 21.58 -35.83
C LEU A 114 -7.29 20.57 -36.42
N ILE A 115 -8.34 20.20 -35.67
CA ILE A 115 -9.46 19.40 -36.18
C ILE A 115 -10.20 20.19 -37.27
N CYS A 116 -10.47 21.48 -37.03
CA CYS A 116 -11.20 22.34 -37.97
C CYS A 116 -10.43 22.64 -39.27
N SER A 117 -9.10 22.76 -39.19
CA SER A 117 -8.27 23.13 -40.36
C SER A 117 -8.10 22.04 -41.43
N LYS A 118 -8.58 20.80 -41.21
CA LYS A 118 -8.50 19.72 -42.21
C LYS A 118 -9.60 19.74 -43.27
N ASP A 119 -10.71 20.45 -43.04
CA ASP A 119 -11.84 20.49 -43.98
C ASP A 119 -11.75 21.61 -45.03
N ASP A 120 -10.88 22.61 -44.82
CA ASP A 120 -10.65 23.68 -45.80
C ASP A 120 -9.61 23.27 -46.84
N GLY A 121 -10.05 22.44 -47.79
CA GLY A 121 -9.34 22.16 -49.03
C GLY A 121 -9.29 23.39 -49.95
N ALA A 122 -8.56 24.45 -49.59
CA ALA A 122 -8.26 25.53 -50.52
C ALA A 122 -7.03 26.38 -50.14
N GLN A 123 -6.09 26.42 -51.09
CA GLN A 123 -5.11 27.49 -51.39
C GLN A 123 -3.73 27.47 -50.71
N GLU A 124 -2.76 27.21 -51.58
CA GLU A 124 -1.29 27.28 -51.51
C GLU A 124 -0.67 28.63 -51.07
N LYS A 125 -1.44 29.57 -50.51
CA LYS A 125 -0.90 30.82 -49.90
C LYS A 125 -0.62 30.70 -48.40
N SER A 126 -0.94 29.55 -47.79
CA SER A 126 -0.94 29.33 -46.33
C SER A 126 0.38 28.82 -45.73
N GLY A 127 1.41 28.53 -46.53
CA GLY A 127 2.64 27.85 -46.07
C GLY A 127 3.34 28.50 -44.87
N LYS A 128 3.41 29.84 -44.81
CA LYS A 128 3.99 30.56 -43.66
C LYS A 128 3.10 30.53 -42.40
N LYS A 129 1.78 30.62 -42.56
CA LYS A 129 0.84 30.58 -41.42
C LYS A 129 0.72 29.16 -40.85
N SER A 130 0.65 28.15 -41.72
CA SER A 130 0.69 26.74 -41.32
C SER A 130 1.97 26.42 -40.53
N MET A 131 3.13 26.94 -40.97
CA MET A 131 4.40 26.78 -40.28
C MET A 131 4.45 27.49 -38.91
N GLN A 132 3.84 28.68 -38.80
CA GLN A 132 3.73 29.40 -37.53
C GLN A 132 2.81 28.70 -36.52
N PHE A 133 1.69 28.15 -36.97
CA PHE A 133 0.79 27.37 -36.10
C PHE A 133 1.43 26.07 -35.63
N MET A 134 2.25 25.43 -36.45
CA MET A 134 3.01 24.24 -36.05
C MET A 134 4.06 24.55 -34.99
N ASP A 135 4.77 25.67 -35.09
CA ASP A 135 5.72 26.13 -34.06
C ASP A 135 5.02 26.47 -32.73
N GLU A 136 3.81 27.04 -32.80
CA GLU A 136 2.99 27.32 -31.62
C GLU A 136 2.49 26.03 -30.95
N CYS A 137 2.10 25.02 -31.74
CA CYS A 137 1.74 23.69 -31.25
C CYS A 137 2.91 23.00 -30.54
N VAL A 138 4.10 23.04 -31.16
CA VAL A 138 5.33 22.54 -30.52
C VAL A 138 5.62 23.33 -29.24
N GLY A 139 5.40 24.65 -29.24
CA GLY A 139 5.55 25.49 -28.05
C GLY A 139 4.65 25.07 -26.88
N VAL A 140 3.41 24.64 -27.16
CA VAL A 140 2.51 24.08 -26.13
C VAL A 140 2.99 22.72 -25.63
N LEU A 141 3.39 21.81 -26.51
CA LEU A 141 3.94 20.51 -26.12
C LEU A 141 5.18 20.66 -25.23
N ARG A 142 6.11 21.53 -25.62
CA ARG A 142 7.31 21.85 -24.81
C ARG A 142 6.96 22.42 -23.45
N SER A 143 5.90 23.22 -23.38
CA SER A 143 5.45 23.75 -22.10
C SER A 143 4.95 22.64 -21.17
N PHE A 144 4.37 21.54 -21.67
CA PHE A 144 3.99 20.43 -20.80
C PHE A 144 5.21 19.66 -20.31
N GLY A 145 6.27 19.48 -21.11
CA GLY A 145 7.52 18.91 -20.59
C GLY A 145 8.12 19.74 -19.45
N ARG A 146 8.21 21.06 -19.66
CA ARG A 146 8.82 21.97 -18.67
C ARG A 146 8.00 22.22 -17.41
N VAL A 147 6.69 22.02 -17.47
CA VAL A 147 5.73 22.39 -16.40
C VAL A 147 5.05 21.16 -15.82
N GLY A 148 4.98 20.05 -16.55
CA GLY A 148 4.39 18.79 -16.12
C GLY A 148 5.06 18.25 -14.86
N MET A 149 6.37 18.40 -14.75
CA MET A 149 7.12 18.10 -13.53
C MET A 149 6.62 18.90 -12.31
N LEU A 150 6.33 20.20 -12.47
CA LEU A 150 5.74 21.02 -11.41
C LEU A 150 4.30 20.60 -11.08
N MET A 151 3.54 20.15 -12.07
CA MET A 151 2.19 19.60 -11.87
C MET A 151 2.23 18.31 -11.06
N LEU A 152 3.22 17.44 -11.28
CA LEU A 152 3.36 16.13 -10.62
C LEU A 152 3.97 16.22 -9.21
N GLU A 153 4.93 17.12 -8.99
CA GLU A 153 5.43 17.41 -7.64
C GLU A 153 4.36 18.05 -6.76
N SER A 154 3.54 18.95 -7.33
CA SER A 154 2.41 19.54 -6.61
C SER A 154 1.27 18.52 -6.44
N ALA A 155 1.04 17.66 -7.45
CA ALA A 155 0.07 16.58 -7.35
C ALA A 155 0.47 15.56 -6.29
N SER A 156 1.73 15.16 -6.15
CA SER A 156 2.13 14.17 -5.14
C SER A 156 1.93 14.69 -3.71
N ILE A 157 2.17 15.98 -3.47
CA ILE A 157 1.97 16.67 -2.19
C ILE A 157 0.48 16.81 -1.85
N ASP A 158 -0.36 17.14 -2.83
CA ASP A 158 -1.82 17.34 -2.64
C ASP A 158 -2.69 16.17 -3.11
N CYS A 159 -2.08 15.05 -3.51
CA CYS A 159 -2.73 13.83 -4.00
C CYS A 159 -3.63 13.20 -2.93
N ALA A 160 -3.48 13.57 -1.66
CA ALA A 160 -4.41 13.19 -0.61
C ALA A 160 -5.77 13.91 -0.70
N LYS A 161 -5.93 14.95 -1.55
CA LYS A 161 -7.03 15.92 -1.46
C LYS A 161 -7.93 16.07 -2.70
N CYS A 162 -7.56 15.64 -3.91
CA CYS A 162 -8.39 15.91 -5.10
C CYS A 162 -8.21 14.91 -6.28
N GLU A 163 -9.17 13.98 -6.47
CA GLU A 163 -9.22 13.06 -7.63
C GLU A 163 -9.49 13.78 -8.96
N GLU A 164 -10.23 14.89 -8.90
CA GLU A 164 -10.61 15.71 -10.06
C GLU A 164 -9.37 16.24 -10.80
N TYR A 165 -8.28 16.52 -10.08
CA TYR A 165 -7.04 17.02 -10.65
C TYR A 165 -6.31 15.98 -11.51
N LEU A 166 -6.26 14.73 -11.06
CA LEU A 166 -5.62 13.65 -11.83
C LEU A 166 -6.43 13.30 -13.08
N SER A 167 -7.76 13.34 -12.99
CA SER A 167 -8.66 13.18 -14.14
C SER A 167 -8.43 14.29 -15.19
N LEU A 168 -8.35 15.54 -14.73
CA LEU A 168 -8.04 16.69 -15.58
C LEU A 168 -6.66 16.56 -16.25
N ALA A 169 -5.64 16.15 -15.48
CA ALA A 169 -4.30 15.92 -16.00
C ALA A 169 -4.31 14.82 -17.10
N LYS A 170 -5.00 13.70 -16.87
CA LYS A 170 -5.16 12.63 -17.87
C LYS A 170 -5.81 13.15 -19.16
N GLU A 171 -6.89 13.92 -19.06
CA GLU A 171 -7.51 14.55 -20.24
C GLU A 171 -6.57 15.53 -20.95
N SER A 172 -5.74 16.25 -20.19
CA SER A 172 -4.74 17.19 -20.70
C SER A 172 -3.71 16.47 -21.55
N PHE A 173 -3.08 15.45 -20.97
CA PHE A 173 -2.05 14.66 -21.63
C PHE A 173 -2.62 13.90 -22.82
N SER A 174 -3.90 13.48 -22.79
CA SER A 174 -4.56 12.86 -23.94
C SER A 174 -4.68 13.82 -25.12
N SER A 175 -5.15 15.04 -24.90
CA SER A 175 -5.25 16.06 -25.93
C SER A 175 -3.89 16.50 -26.48
N SER A 176 -2.91 16.71 -25.61
CA SER A 176 -1.53 17.00 -26.03
C SER A 176 -0.90 15.84 -26.80
N MET A 177 -1.23 14.59 -26.46
CA MET A 177 -0.76 13.43 -27.22
C MET A 177 -1.39 13.36 -28.61
N GLN A 178 -2.67 13.68 -28.73
CA GLN A 178 -3.34 13.80 -30.04
C GLN A 178 -2.71 14.92 -30.88
N LEU A 179 -2.34 16.04 -30.25
CA LEU A 179 -1.58 17.11 -30.90
C LEU A 179 -0.22 16.60 -31.40
N TRP A 180 0.54 15.91 -30.55
CA TRP A 180 1.83 15.34 -30.92
C TRP A 180 1.72 14.33 -32.07
N SER A 181 0.74 13.43 -32.05
CA SER A 181 0.54 12.42 -33.12
C SER A 181 0.30 13.04 -34.51
N ARG A 182 -0.17 14.30 -34.55
CA ARG A 182 -0.38 15.06 -35.81
C ARG A 182 0.87 15.77 -36.28
N VAL A 183 1.69 16.27 -35.34
CA VAL A 183 2.99 16.84 -35.65
C VAL A 183 3.92 15.72 -36.07
N GLY A 184 4.20 14.80 -35.15
CA GLY A 184 5.05 13.66 -35.35
C GLY A 184 6.53 14.02 -35.54
N LEU A 185 7.39 13.08 -35.18
CA LEU A 185 8.83 13.24 -35.23
C LEU A 185 9.35 13.47 -36.67
N SER A 186 8.72 12.85 -37.66
CA SER A 186 9.08 12.98 -39.08
C SER A 186 8.80 14.36 -39.67
N HIS A 187 7.83 15.10 -39.10
CA HIS A 187 7.61 16.49 -39.47
C HIS A 187 8.58 17.39 -38.72
N LEU A 188 8.75 17.19 -37.41
CA LEU A 188 9.63 18.00 -36.57
C LEU A 188 11.07 18.05 -37.12
N THR A 189 11.62 16.89 -37.47
CA THR A 189 12.97 16.72 -38.03
C THR A 189 13.17 17.37 -39.40
N LYS A 190 12.11 17.67 -40.15
CA LYS A 190 12.21 18.40 -41.43
C LYS A 190 12.41 19.89 -41.25
N PHE A 191 11.98 20.45 -40.12
CA PHE A 191 11.93 21.90 -39.92
C PHE A 191 12.87 22.40 -38.83
N LYS A 192 13.15 21.59 -37.82
CA LYS A 192 14.05 21.92 -36.69
C LYS A 192 15.30 21.06 -36.74
N HIS A 193 16.46 21.67 -36.49
CA HIS A 193 17.77 21.02 -36.66
C HIS A 193 18.75 21.45 -35.55
N GLY A 194 19.72 20.59 -35.25
CA GLY A 194 20.78 20.88 -34.27
C GLY A 194 20.24 21.06 -32.84
N LEU A 195 20.81 22.00 -32.10
CA LEU A 195 20.47 22.26 -30.69
C LEU A 195 18.98 22.56 -30.46
N GLU A 196 18.32 23.24 -31.40
CA GLU A 196 16.88 23.54 -31.26
C GLU A 196 16.03 22.25 -31.29
N LEU A 197 16.43 21.27 -32.10
CA LEU A 197 15.74 19.98 -32.16
C LEU A 197 15.99 19.17 -30.89
N GLU A 198 17.23 19.15 -30.39
CA GLU A 198 17.60 18.47 -29.15
C GLU A 198 16.80 19.03 -27.96
N ASP A 199 16.72 20.36 -27.80
CA ASP A 199 15.93 20.98 -26.74
C ASP A 199 14.44 20.63 -26.83
N ILE A 200 13.89 20.52 -28.04
CA ILE A 200 12.48 20.14 -28.24
C ILE A 200 12.28 18.67 -27.89
N VAL A 201 13.21 17.80 -28.28
CA VAL A 201 13.16 16.36 -27.97
C VAL A 201 13.28 16.12 -26.47
N ASP A 202 14.11 16.89 -25.75
CA ASP A 202 14.21 16.84 -24.29
C ASP A 202 12.89 17.23 -23.62
N ASP A 203 12.25 18.33 -24.07
CA ASP A 203 10.94 18.71 -23.53
C ASP A 203 9.84 17.66 -23.85
N LEU A 204 9.90 17.04 -25.04
CA LEU A 204 8.94 16.00 -25.45
C LEU A 204 9.16 14.67 -24.70
N TRP A 205 10.42 14.37 -24.36
CA TRP A 205 10.77 13.25 -23.51
C TRP A 205 10.10 13.40 -22.15
N ASP A 206 10.33 14.55 -21.49
CA ASP A 206 9.74 14.86 -20.18
C ASP A 206 8.21 14.79 -20.22
N PHE A 207 7.59 15.31 -21.28
CA PHE A 207 6.15 15.21 -21.51
C PHE A 207 5.64 13.75 -21.50
N CYS A 208 6.30 12.85 -22.22
CA CYS A 208 5.91 11.45 -22.29
C CYS A 208 6.15 10.72 -20.96
N VAL A 209 7.23 11.04 -20.25
CA VAL A 209 7.52 10.49 -18.91
C VAL A 209 6.44 10.90 -17.91
N ASP A 210 6.08 12.18 -17.89
CA ASP A 210 5.05 12.72 -16.99
C ASP A 210 3.67 12.12 -17.25
N ARG A 211 3.32 11.91 -18.52
CA ARG A 211 2.10 11.21 -18.93
C ARG A 211 2.04 9.79 -18.36
N VAL A 212 3.13 9.02 -18.45
CA VAL A 212 3.21 7.66 -17.86
C VAL A 212 2.99 7.73 -16.35
N ARG A 213 3.61 8.69 -15.67
CA ARG A 213 3.50 8.86 -14.22
C ARG A 213 2.08 9.19 -13.76
N VAL A 214 1.36 10.06 -14.47
CA VAL A 214 -0.06 10.36 -14.17
C VAL A 214 -0.93 9.12 -14.31
N LEU A 215 -0.73 8.33 -15.37
CA LEU A 215 -1.49 7.11 -15.61
C LEU A 215 -1.22 6.05 -14.53
N GLN A 216 0.03 5.90 -14.07
CA GLN A 216 0.38 5.02 -12.95
C GLN A 216 -0.33 5.43 -11.64
N LEU A 217 -0.35 6.72 -11.32
CA LEU A 217 -1.02 7.23 -10.11
C LEU A 217 -2.53 6.99 -10.12
N LEU A 218 -3.17 7.06 -11.30
CA LEU A 218 -4.59 6.73 -11.47
C LEU A 218 -4.84 5.22 -11.35
N ALA A 219 -3.97 4.40 -11.95
CA ALA A 219 -4.07 2.93 -11.89
C ALA A 219 -4.02 2.37 -10.46
N GLN A 220 -3.33 3.05 -9.55
CA GLN A 220 -3.24 2.64 -8.14
C GLN A 220 -4.53 2.92 -7.32
N ARG A 221 -5.44 3.78 -7.80
CA ARG A 221 -6.57 4.29 -6.99
C ARG A 221 -7.96 3.87 -7.48
N SER A 222 -8.11 3.58 -8.76
CA SER A 222 -9.36 3.12 -9.37
C SER A 222 -9.18 1.75 -10.03
N ASP A 223 -10.26 1.00 -10.23
CA ASP A 223 -10.25 -0.16 -11.14
C ASP A 223 -9.68 0.29 -12.49
N THR A 224 -8.51 -0.23 -12.85
CA THR A 224 -7.83 0.18 -14.08
C THR A 224 -8.69 -0.09 -15.29
N SER A 225 -8.97 0.96 -16.05
CA SER A 225 -9.52 0.80 -17.40
C SER A 225 -8.44 0.16 -18.29
N PRO A 226 -8.78 -0.82 -19.14
CA PRO A 226 -7.87 -1.34 -20.16
C PRO A 226 -7.38 -0.25 -21.14
N GLU A 227 -8.06 0.90 -21.21
CA GLU A 227 -7.62 2.07 -21.97
C GLU A 227 -6.36 2.70 -21.39
N ASP A 228 -6.20 2.70 -20.06
CA ASP A 228 -5.09 3.38 -19.39
C ASP A 228 -3.78 2.61 -19.60
N SER A 229 -3.86 1.28 -19.61
CA SER A 229 -2.72 0.43 -19.97
C SER A 229 -2.30 0.63 -21.42
N ARG A 230 -3.26 0.72 -22.36
CA ARG A 230 -2.96 1.03 -23.77
C ARG A 230 -2.28 2.38 -23.93
N ASP A 231 -2.71 3.37 -23.16
CA ASP A 231 -2.13 4.72 -23.16
C ASP A 231 -0.70 4.76 -22.61
N ILE A 232 -0.40 3.96 -21.58
CA ILE A 232 0.98 3.75 -21.09
C ILE A 232 1.84 3.14 -22.19
N MET A 233 1.36 2.07 -22.84
CA MET A 233 2.10 1.40 -23.93
C MET A 233 2.37 2.34 -25.11
N SER A 234 1.37 3.14 -25.51
CA SER A 234 1.56 4.15 -26.55
C SER A 234 2.64 5.18 -26.18
N SER A 235 2.71 5.56 -24.91
CA SER A 235 3.70 6.55 -24.43
C SER A 235 5.12 5.96 -24.41
N LEU A 236 5.27 4.69 -24.04
CA LEU A 236 6.55 3.97 -24.09
C LEU A 236 7.07 3.81 -25.53
N HIS A 237 6.19 3.55 -26.50
CA HIS A 237 6.56 3.51 -27.91
C HIS A 237 7.10 4.85 -28.41
N GLU A 238 6.55 5.95 -27.92
CA GLU A 238 6.96 7.30 -28.34
C GLU A 238 8.31 7.66 -27.71
N LEU A 239 8.52 7.33 -26.43
CA LEU A 239 9.83 7.41 -25.79
C LEU A 239 10.88 6.60 -26.56
N LYS A 240 10.54 5.38 -27.01
CA LYS A 240 11.41 4.56 -27.86
C LYS A 240 11.81 5.29 -29.17
N MET A 241 10.91 6.03 -29.79
CA MET A 241 11.21 6.78 -31.02
C MET A 241 12.17 7.97 -30.78
N LEU A 242 12.21 8.50 -29.55
CA LEU A 242 13.10 9.60 -29.15
C LEU A 242 14.49 9.12 -28.69
N THR A 243 14.65 7.83 -28.34
CA THR A 243 15.94 7.26 -27.90
C THR A 243 17.13 7.51 -28.84
N PRO A 244 17.00 7.45 -30.18
CA PRO A 244 18.13 7.66 -31.09
C PRO A 244 18.78 9.05 -31.03
N TYR A 245 18.13 10.04 -30.41
CA TYR A 245 18.60 11.42 -30.36
C TYR A 245 19.53 11.67 -29.16
N LYS A 246 19.50 10.82 -28.12
CA LYS A 246 20.32 10.96 -26.91
C LYS A 246 20.59 9.60 -26.28
N THR A 247 21.86 9.27 -26.08
CA THR A 247 22.27 7.95 -25.56
C THR A 247 21.73 7.67 -24.15
N SER A 248 21.56 8.70 -23.31
CA SER A 248 21.01 8.59 -21.95
C SER A 248 19.53 8.16 -21.90
N TYR A 249 18.79 8.28 -23.00
CA TYR A 249 17.38 7.89 -23.04
C TYR A 249 17.17 6.40 -23.00
N ALA A 250 18.11 5.61 -23.51
CA ALA A 250 17.97 4.17 -23.54
C ALA A 250 17.95 3.61 -22.12
N SER A 251 18.87 4.04 -21.24
CA SER A 251 18.87 3.63 -19.82
C SER A 251 17.66 4.18 -19.07
N SER A 252 17.30 5.45 -19.28
CA SER A 252 16.13 6.04 -18.64
C SER A 252 14.82 5.36 -19.05
N LEU A 253 14.69 4.87 -20.28
CA LEU A 253 13.51 4.12 -20.74
C LEU A 253 13.38 2.79 -20.00
N LEU A 254 14.49 2.05 -19.85
CA LEU A 254 14.51 0.80 -19.10
C LEU A 254 14.07 1.04 -17.64
N ASP A 255 14.57 2.09 -16.99
CA ASP A 255 14.17 2.44 -15.61
C ASP A 255 12.67 2.79 -15.50
N ILE A 256 12.12 3.51 -16.47
CA ILE A 256 10.67 3.81 -16.50
C ILE A 256 9.87 2.51 -16.61
N MET A 257 10.27 1.61 -17.51
CA MET A 257 9.58 0.35 -17.74
C MET A 257 9.65 -0.60 -16.54
N LEU A 258 10.77 -0.60 -15.81
CA LEU A 258 10.91 -1.35 -14.56
C LEU A 258 9.96 -0.82 -13.49
N ARG A 259 9.88 0.51 -13.32
CA ARG A 259 8.94 1.13 -12.36
C ARG A 259 7.49 0.80 -12.67
N VAL A 260 7.08 0.86 -13.94
CA VAL A 260 5.71 0.47 -14.34
C VAL A 260 5.47 -1.01 -14.04
N SER A 261 6.43 -1.89 -14.35
CA SER A 261 6.30 -3.31 -14.03
C SER A 261 6.24 -3.60 -12.52
N ASP A 262 6.96 -2.83 -11.70
CA ASP A 262 6.96 -3.00 -10.25
C ASP A 262 5.61 -2.61 -9.63
N ASP A 263 4.95 -1.58 -10.17
CA ASP A 263 3.61 -1.18 -9.73
C ASP A 263 2.55 -2.26 -10.01
N TYR A 264 2.72 -3.04 -11.10
CA TYR A 264 1.80 -4.12 -11.45
C TYR A 264 1.90 -5.37 -10.57
N LYS A 265 2.81 -5.39 -9.58
CA LYS A 265 2.87 -6.45 -8.56
C LYS A 265 1.61 -6.48 -7.68
N HIS A 266 0.92 -5.36 -7.52
CA HIS A 266 -0.26 -5.25 -6.68
C HIS A 266 -1.41 -6.10 -7.24
N ALA A 267 -2.15 -6.78 -6.35
CA ALA A 267 -3.16 -7.78 -6.69
C ALA A 267 -4.28 -7.28 -7.63
N THR A 268 -4.49 -5.96 -7.69
CA THR A 268 -5.48 -5.32 -8.57
C THR A 268 -5.02 -5.17 -10.03
N LEU A 269 -3.71 -5.27 -10.31
CA LEU A 269 -3.10 -4.95 -11.60
C LEU A 269 -2.40 -6.15 -12.28
N GLN A 270 -2.44 -7.33 -11.67
CA GLN A 270 -1.68 -8.51 -12.13
C GLN A 270 -2.05 -8.95 -13.55
N ASP A 271 -3.32 -8.77 -13.96
CA ASP A 271 -3.78 -9.12 -15.31
C ASP A 271 -3.12 -8.27 -16.41
N LEU A 272 -2.65 -7.07 -16.08
CA LEU A 272 -2.01 -6.14 -17.01
C LEU A 272 -0.50 -6.39 -17.17
N GLN A 273 0.12 -7.13 -16.24
CA GLN A 273 1.55 -7.39 -16.24
C GLN A 273 2.01 -8.23 -17.46
N VAL A 274 1.20 -9.20 -17.88
CA VAL A 274 1.56 -10.10 -19.00
C VAL A 274 1.69 -9.34 -20.33
N PRO A 275 0.66 -8.62 -20.82
CA PRO A 275 0.77 -7.88 -22.08
C PRO A 275 1.80 -6.76 -22.01
N PHE A 276 1.98 -6.15 -20.83
CA PHE A 276 3.03 -5.15 -20.61
C PHE A 276 4.43 -5.74 -20.76
N ALA A 277 4.71 -6.87 -20.09
CA ALA A 277 6.02 -7.50 -20.11
C ALA A 277 6.42 -7.96 -21.53
N GLU A 278 5.48 -8.50 -22.31
CA GLU A 278 5.73 -8.91 -23.70
C GLU A 278 6.21 -7.75 -24.58
N GLU A 279 5.51 -6.61 -24.52
CA GLU A 279 5.89 -5.44 -25.31
C GLU A 279 7.14 -4.76 -24.73
N ALA A 280 7.31 -4.78 -23.41
CA ALA A 280 8.50 -4.24 -22.77
C ALA A 280 9.77 -5.00 -23.18
N LEU A 281 9.71 -6.32 -23.28
CA LEU A 281 10.80 -7.14 -23.82
C LEU A 281 11.09 -6.79 -25.29
N ARG A 282 10.06 -6.60 -26.12
CA ARG A 282 10.21 -6.21 -27.54
C ARG A 282 10.87 -4.84 -27.70
N ILE A 283 10.53 -3.87 -26.84
CA ILE A 283 11.19 -2.56 -26.79
C ILE A 283 12.64 -2.75 -26.37
N GLY A 284 12.91 -3.51 -25.30
CA GLY A 284 14.27 -3.81 -24.82
C GLY A 284 15.16 -4.44 -25.90
N GLU A 285 14.68 -5.45 -26.62
CA GLU A 285 15.41 -6.08 -27.73
C GLU A 285 15.75 -5.10 -28.84
N SER A 286 14.85 -4.16 -29.15
CA SER A 286 15.13 -3.14 -30.17
C SER A 286 16.20 -2.14 -29.76
N LEU A 287 16.44 -1.98 -28.44
CA LEU A 287 17.45 -1.11 -27.87
C LEU A 287 18.83 -1.78 -27.79
N GLU A 288 18.94 -3.11 -27.97
CA GLU A 288 20.22 -3.85 -27.91
C GLU A 288 21.29 -3.33 -28.88
N ASN A 289 20.88 -2.66 -29.96
CA ASN A 289 21.79 -2.07 -30.94
C ASN A 289 22.27 -0.66 -30.56
N ALA A 290 21.91 -0.13 -29.39
CA ALA A 290 22.36 1.18 -28.92
C ALA A 290 23.85 1.12 -28.49
N ALA A 291 24.62 2.10 -28.98
CA ALA A 291 26.08 2.03 -29.18
C ALA A 291 26.99 2.09 -27.94
N ASP A 292 26.52 1.75 -26.73
CA ASP A 292 27.29 1.90 -25.49
C ASP A 292 27.84 0.55 -24.96
N GLU A 293 29.11 0.55 -24.50
CA GLU A 293 29.83 -0.68 -24.12
C GLU A 293 29.24 -1.41 -22.90
N ASN A 294 28.62 -0.68 -21.96
CA ASN A 294 28.00 -1.24 -20.74
C ASN A 294 26.50 -1.52 -20.89
N PHE A 295 25.90 -1.14 -22.02
CA PHE A 295 24.46 -1.27 -22.23
C PHE A 295 23.95 -2.74 -22.26
N PRO A 296 24.70 -3.73 -22.77
CA PRO A 296 24.27 -5.14 -22.76
C PRO A 296 24.05 -5.73 -21.35
N GLU A 297 24.86 -5.33 -20.37
CA GLU A 297 24.70 -5.78 -18.98
C GLU A 297 23.41 -5.19 -18.35
N LEU A 298 23.14 -3.91 -18.62
CA LEU A 298 21.90 -3.23 -18.22
C LEU A 298 20.66 -3.91 -18.81
N ILE A 299 20.68 -4.27 -20.10
CA ILE A 299 19.58 -5.01 -20.73
C ILE A 299 19.40 -6.39 -20.09
N THR A 300 20.49 -7.07 -19.77
CA THR A 300 20.42 -8.40 -19.14
C THR A 300 19.77 -8.31 -17.75
N SER A 301 20.18 -7.32 -16.95
CA SER A 301 19.58 -7.04 -15.64
C SER A 301 18.11 -6.64 -15.75
N PHE A 302 17.77 -5.79 -16.73
CA PHE A 302 16.40 -5.40 -17.05
C PHE A 302 15.52 -6.61 -17.39
N LYS A 303 15.98 -7.48 -18.29
CA LYS A 303 15.25 -8.70 -18.68
C LYS A 303 15.03 -9.62 -17.48
N GLN A 304 16.05 -9.81 -16.64
CA GLN A 304 15.94 -10.61 -15.42
C GLN A 304 14.86 -10.09 -14.46
N HIS A 305 14.87 -8.79 -14.16
CA HIS A 305 13.89 -8.19 -13.25
C HIS A 305 12.47 -8.23 -13.81
N LEU A 306 12.31 -7.96 -15.11
CA LEU A 306 10.99 -8.01 -15.76
C LEU A 306 10.43 -9.44 -15.80
N LEU A 307 11.26 -10.44 -16.10
CA LEU A 307 10.88 -11.85 -16.06
C LEU A 307 10.52 -12.30 -14.64
N MET A 308 11.21 -11.80 -13.61
CA MET A 308 10.86 -12.05 -12.20
C MET A 308 9.46 -11.53 -11.87
N ASN A 309 9.15 -10.30 -12.27
CA ASN A 309 7.85 -9.67 -12.03
C ASN A 309 6.72 -10.37 -12.80
N LEU A 310 7.00 -10.77 -14.04
CA LEU A 310 6.09 -11.57 -14.86
C LEU A 310 5.81 -12.92 -14.20
N LEU A 311 6.85 -13.63 -13.75
CA LEU A 311 6.72 -14.92 -13.09
C LEU A 311 5.87 -14.82 -11.83
N GLN A 312 6.10 -13.80 -10.99
CA GLN A 312 5.30 -13.58 -9.78
C GLN A 312 3.81 -13.41 -10.10
N SER A 313 3.49 -12.70 -11.18
CA SER A 313 2.11 -12.47 -11.61
C SER A 313 1.48 -13.73 -12.22
N LEU A 314 2.24 -14.51 -12.99
CA LEU A 314 1.81 -15.81 -13.52
C LEU A 314 1.58 -16.84 -12.40
N CYS A 315 2.42 -16.84 -11.37
CA CYS A 315 2.22 -17.66 -10.19
C CYS A 315 0.93 -17.27 -9.44
N ALA A 316 0.57 -15.99 -9.40
CA ALA A 316 -0.66 -15.54 -8.77
C ALA A 316 -1.93 -15.87 -9.59
N SER A 317 -1.84 -15.84 -10.93
CA SER A 317 -2.93 -16.23 -11.82
C SER A 317 -3.09 -17.76 -11.96
N GLY A 318 -2.07 -18.53 -11.58
CA GLY A 318 -2.06 -20.00 -11.61
C GLY A 318 -1.76 -20.60 -12.99
N ASP A 319 -1.28 -19.81 -13.95
CA ASP A 319 -0.93 -20.28 -15.30
C ASP A 319 0.45 -20.97 -15.31
N ILE A 320 0.44 -22.30 -15.16
CA ILE A 320 1.66 -23.12 -15.06
C ILE A 320 2.47 -23.09 -16.36
N GLU A 321 1.81 -23.21 -17.51
CA GLU A 321 2.52 -23.39 -18.79
C GLU A 321 3.36 -22.15 -19.12
N ARG A 322 2.77 -20.96 -18.94
CA ARG A 322 3.48 -19.70 -19.13
C ARG A 322 4.53 -19.47 -18.05
N ALA A 323 4.26 -19.82 -16.80
CA ALA A 323 5.23 -19.71 -15.71
C ALA A 323 6.46 -20.62 -15.93
N GLU A 324 6.25 -21.85 -16.41
CA GLU A 324 7.34 -22.78 -16.77
C GLU A 324 8.19 -22.22 -17.92
N ALA A 325 7.56 -21.70 -18.98
CA ALA A 325 8.28 -21.07 -20.07
C ALA A 325 9.09 -19.85 -19.59
N CYS A 326 8.50 -18.98 -18.77
CA CYS A 326 9.17 -17.83 -18.18
C CYS A 326 10.37 -18.25 -17.29
N TYR A 327 10.20 -19.29 -16.48
CA TYR A 327 11.27 -19.84 -15.65
C TYR A 327 12.45 -20.36 -16.49
N GLN A 328 12.22 -21.01 -17.63
CA GLN A 328 13.32 -21.46 -18.49
C GLN A 328 14.10 -20.32 -19.15
N LEU A 329 13.51 -19.12 -19.24
CA LEU A 329 14.14 -17.95 -19.86
C LEU A 329 15.01 -17.14 -18.88
N ILE A 330 14.90 -17.34 -17.57
CA ILE A 330 15.69 -16.62 -16.57
C ILE A 330 17.13 -17.18 -16.57
N PRO A 331 18.16 -16.34 -16.83
CA PRO A 331 19.56 -16.75 -16.71
C PRO A 331 19.89 -17.09 -15.26
N ASP A 332 20.59 -18.21 -15.03
CA ASP A 332 20.90 -18.75 -13.71
C ASP A 332 19.65 -18.97 -12.82
N ASN A 333 18.88 -20.02 -13.17
CA ASN A 333 17.70 -20.55 -12.48
C ASN A 333 17.91 -21.04 -11.02
N ARG A 334 18.78 -20.35 -10.28
CA ARG A 334 19.16 -20.64 -8.91
C ARG A 334 18.77 -19.52 -7.95
N ASP A 335 18.10 -18.46 -8.40
CA ASP A 335 17.58 -17.47 -7.46
C ASP A 335 16.57 -18.14 -6.49
N ARG A 336 16.86 -18.02 -5.19
CA ARG A 336 16.07 -18.56 -4.07
C ARG A 336 14.60 -18.16 -4.17
N LYS A 337 14.32 -16.91 -4.55
CA LYS A 337 12.95 -16.37 -4.64
C LYS A 337 12.17 -17.04 -5.76
N VAL A 338 12.82 -17.25 -6.91
CA VAL A 338 12.23 -17.95 -8.06
C VAL A 338 11.90 -19.38 -7.70
N LEU A 339 12.84 -20.09 -7.06
CA LEU A 339 12.65 -21.48 -6.64
C LEU A 339 11.48 -21.63 -5.67
N LEU A 340 11.33 -20.70 -4.72
CA LEU A 340 10.21 -20.67 -3.78
C LEU A 340 8.86 -20.40 -4.46
N LEU A 341 8.81 -19.43 -5.37
CA LEU A 341 7.60 -19.11 -6.14
C LEU A 341 7.15 -20.30 -7.00
N MET A 342 8.09 -20.93 -7.71
CA MET A 342 7.81 -22.11 -8.54
C MET A 342 7.45 -23.33 -7.69
N ASN A 343 8.08 -23.52 -6.53
CA ASN A 343 7.71 -24.58 -5.60
C ASN A 343 6.24 -24.44 -5.17
N LYS A 344 5.83 -23.24 -4.76
CA LYS A 344 4.44 -22.95 -4.39
C LYS A 344 3.48 -23.26 -5.54
N LEU A 345 3.77 -22.78 -6.75
CA LEU A 345 2.92 -23.00 -7.93
C LEU A 345 2.78 -24.49 -8.27
N TYR A 346 3.88 -25.27 -8.23
CA TYR A 346 3.83 -26.71 -8.47
C TYR A 346 3.04 -27.46 -7.40
N VAL A 347 3.17 -27.05 -6.14
CA VAL A 347 2.44 -27.66 -5.03
C VAL A 347 0.93 -27.41 -5.16
N GLU A 348 0.52 -26.17 -5.45
CA GLU A 348 -0.89 -25.79 -5.64
C GLU A 348 -1.53 -26.57 -6.81
N ASN A 349 -0.74 -26.86 -7.86
CA ASN A 349 -1.16 -27.62 -9.02
C ASN A 349 -0.87 -29.13 -8.95
N LYS A 350 -0.52 -29.66 -7.76
CA LYS A 350 -0.30 -31.09 -7.50
C LYS A 350 0.85 -31.73 -8.30
N GLN A 351 1.81 -30.94 -8.81
CA GLN A 351 3.01 -31.41 -9.50
C GLN A 351 4.18 -31.64 -8.51
N PHE A 352 3.99 -32.55 -7.55
CA PHE A 352 4.92 -32.74 -6.43
C PHE A 352 6.33 -33.19 -6.85
N GLU A 353 6.47 -33.98 -7.90
CA GLU A 353 7.79 -34.42 -8.42
C GLU A 353 8.66 -33.27 -8.95
N LYS A 354 8.03 -32.24 -9.53
CA LYS A 354 8.76 -31.04 -9.96
C LYS A 354 9.08 -30.16 -8.77
N ALA A 355 8.12 -29.98 -7.85
CA ALA A 355 8.32 -29.22 -6.61
C ALA A 355 9.47 -29.78 -5.76
N HIS A 356 9.57 -31.10 -5.64
CA HIS A 356 10.61 -31.78 -4.89
C HIS A 356 12.01 -31.52 -5.48
N ARG A 357 12.16 -31.61 -6.80
CA ARG A 357 13.41 -31.29 -7.50
C ARG A 357 13.88 -29.85 -7.27
N LEU A 358 12.95 -28.89 -7.24
CA LEU A 358 13.29 -27.50 -6.92
C LEU A 358 13.76 -27.34 -5.47
N LEU A 359 13.17 -28.07 -4.51
CA LEU A 359 13.62 -28.03 -3.13
C LEU A 359 15.01 -28.61 -2.94
N GLN A 360 15.35 -29.70 -3.65
CA GLN A 360 16.71 -30.24 -3.63
C GLN A 360 17.74 -29.21 -4.12
N LEU A 361 17.40 -28.41 -5.13
CA LEU A 361 18.23 -27.30 -5.58
C LEU A 361 18.31 -26.19 -4.52
N LEU A 362 17.20 -25.84 -3.87
CA LEU A 362 17.15 -24.81 -2.83
C LEU A 362 17.97 -25.20 -1.60
N PHE A 363 17.91 -26.46 -1.20
CA PHE A 363 18.62 -27.02 -0.05
C PHE A 363 20.14 -26.91 -0.22
N GLN A 364 20.65 -26.91 -1.46
CA GLN A 364 22.08 -26.75 -1.76
C GLN A 364 22.59 -25.30 -1.62
N GLN A 365 21.73 -24.31 -1.36
CA GLN A 365 22.08 -22.88 -1.44
C GLN A 365 22.46 -22.23 -0.10
N ASP A 366 22.84 -22.99 0.92
CA ASP A 366 23.26 -22.51 2.25
C ASP A 366 22.32 -21.44 2.86
N CYS A 367 21.01 -21.62 2.71
CA CYS A 367 20.00 -20.74 3.30
C CYS A 367 18.91 -21.56 3.98
N PHE A 368 19.03 -21.69 5.29
CA PHE A 368 18.10 -22.50 6.10
C PHE A 368 16.67 -21.95 6.07
N GLU A 369 16.49 -20.64 6.24
CA GLU A 369 15.15 -20.01 6.31
C GLU A 369 14.33 -20.23 5.03
N ASP A 370 14.94 -19.99 3.86
CA ASP A 370 14.27 -20.21 2.57
C ASP A 370 13.99 -21.71 2.36
N SER A 371 14.96 -22.57 2.69
CA SER A 371 14.79 -24.03 2.61
C SER A 371 13.64 -24.52 3.49
N LEU A 372 13.53 -24.01 4.71
CA LEU A 372 12.45 -24.31 5.65
C LEU A 372 11.10 -23.84 5.11
N ALA A 373 11.03 -22.63 4.55
CA ALA A 373 9.81 -22.10 3.94
C ALA A 373 9.33 -22.94 2.75
N GLY A 374 10.25 -23.39 1.90
CA GLY A 374 9.97 -24.30 0.78
C GLY A 374 9.49 -25.67 1.25
N ALA A 375 10.17 -26.27 2.23
CA ALA A 375 9.78 -27.54 2.83
C ALA A 375 8.37 -27.48 3.46
N ARG A 376 8.08 -26.40 4.19
CA ARG A 376 6.75 -26.13 4.78
C ARG A 376 5.65 -26.05 3.72
N THR A 377 5.92 -25.34 2.62
CA THR A 377 4.97 -25.20 1.51
C THR A 377 4.65 -26.55 0.88
N PHE A 378 5.68 -27.37 0.64
CA PHE A 378 5.51 -28.73 0.12
C PHE A 378 4.75 -29.65 1.07
N ALA A 379 5.10 -29.67 2.37
CA ALA A 379 4.42 -30.46 3.38
C ALA A 379 2.94 -30.07 3.52
N ARG A 380 2.63 -28.77 3.43
CA ARG A 380 1.26 -28.25 3.42
C ARG A 380 0.44 -28.79 2.24
N GLY A 381 1.04 -28.91 1.06
CA GLY A 381 0.40 -29.54 -0.12
C GLY A 381 -0.06 -30.99 0.12
N PHE A 382 0.63 -31.70 1.02
CA PHE A 382 0.30 -33.05 1.44
C PHE A 382 -0.48 -33.11 2.77
N SER A 383 -0.99 -31.98 3.26
CA SER A 383 -1.65 -31.86 4.57
C SER A 383 -0.81 -32.46 5.71
N PHE A 384 0.52 -32.30 5.63
CA PHE A 384 1.50 -32.83 6.56
C PHE A 384 1.38 -34.35 6.78
N SER A 385 0.96 -35.12 5.77
CA SER A 385 1.02 -36.60 5.80
C SER A 385 2.48 -37.08 5.85
N ASP A 386 2.71 -38.37 6.14
CA ASP A 386 4.07 -38.93 6.26
C ASP A 386 4.94 -38.62 5.05
N LYS A 387 4.38 -38.73 3.83
CA LYS A 387 5.06 -38.37 2.57
C LYS A 387 5.45 -36.90 2.50
N GLY A 388 4.63 -36.02 3.08
CA GLY A 388 4.93 -34.59 3.19
C GLY A 388 5.97 -34.29 4.26
N LEU A 389 6.08 -35.11 5.31
CA LEU A 389 7.07 -34.96 6.37
C LEU A 389 8.45 -35.51 5.98
N ASP A 390 8.52 -36.40 4.98
CA ASP A 390 9.79 -36.91 4.44
C ASP A 390 10.72 -35.77 3.99
N ILE A 391 10.17 -34.67 3.45
CA ILE A 391 10.96 -33.51 3.01
C ILE A 391 11.68 -32.81 4.18
N TYR A 392 11.09 -32.81 5.37
CA TYR A 392 11.72 -32.24 6.56
C TYR A 392 12.87 -33.12 7.06
N ARG A 393 12.79 -34.44 6.84
CA ARG A 393 13.91 -35.36 7.14
C ARG A 393 15.08 -35.12 6.19
N GLU A 394 14.80 -34.88 4.92
CA GLU A 394 15.83 -34.46 3.96
C GLU A 394 16.45 -33.12 4.32
N LEU A 395 15.63 -32.15 4.75
CA LEU A 395 16.11 -30.86 5.25
C LEU A 395 17.01 -31.03 6.48
N ALA A 396 16.60 -31.85 7.45
CA ALA A 396 17.39 -32.12 8.66
C ALA A 396 18.70 -32.85 8.35
N SER A 397 18.70 -33.76 7.37
CA SER A 397 19.92 -34.43 6.88
C SER A 397 20.92 -33.45 6.28
N ASN A 398 20.45 -32.34 5.69
CA ASN A 398 21.32 -31.32 5.11
C ASN A 398 21.76 -30.28 6.16
N TYR A 399 20.85 -29.86 7.03
CA TYR A 399 21.10 -28.86 8.08
C TYR A 399 21.15 -29.51 9.47
N GLY A 400 22.10 -30.42 9.69
CA GLY A 400 22.15 -31.28 10.88
C GLY A 400 22.12 -30.57 12.25
N GLU A 401 22.53 -29.31 12.33
CA GLU A 401 22.46 -28.51 13.58
C GLU A 401 21.09 -27.82 13.79
N ALA A 402 20.24 -27.77 12.77
CA ALA A 402 18.94 -27.08 12.80
C ALA A 402 17.75 -28.00 13.16
N ASP A 403 18.02 -29.23 13.61
CA ASP A 403 17.00 -30.23 13.92
C ASP A 403 15.94 -29.70 14.91
N PHE A 404 16.36 -28.94 15.92
CA PHE A 404 15.43 -28.30 16.85
C PHE A 404 14.46 -27.32 16.15
N ALA A 405 14.98 -26.43 15.30
CA ALA A 405 14.17 -25.44 14.59
C ALA A 405 13.19 -26.10 13.61
N ILE A 406 13.64 -27.15 12.92
CA ILE A 406 12.82 -27.96 12.01
C ILE A 406 11.66 -28.61 12.78
N ASN A 407 11.95 -29.26 13.91
CA ASN A 407 10.94 -29.96 14.70
C ASN A 407 9.93 -29.01 15.34
N VAL A 408 10.37 -27.81 15.77
CA VAL A 408 9.46 -26.74 16.21
C VAL A 408 8.55 -26.27 15.07
N ASP A 409 9.08 -26.10 13.85
CA ASP A 409 8.27 -25.71 12.69
C ASP A 409 7.21 -26.76 12.38
N ILE A 410 7.57 -28.05 12.38
CA ILE A 410 6.63 -29.17 12.19
C ILE A 410 5.51 -29.10 13.23
N ALA A 411 5.85 -29.02 14.52
CA ALA A 411 4.88 -29.01 15.60
C ALA A 411 3.91 -27.81 15.51
N CYS A 412 4.45 -26.61 15.22
CA CYS A 412 3.64 -25.41 15.02
C CYS A 412 2.64 -25.59 13.88
N ASN A 413 3.09 -26.11 12.73
CA ASN A 413 2.21 -26.29 11.58
C ASN A 413 1.16 -27.40 11.79
N LEU A 414 1.53 -28.51 12.43
CA LEU A 414 0.59 -29.59 12.78
C LEU A 414 -0.55 -29.10 13.70
N ALA A 415 -0.28 -28.14 14.59
CA ALA A 415 -1.29 -27.59 15.50
C ALA A 415 -2.47 -26.91 14.76
N PHE A 416 -2.22 -26.41 13.55
CA PHE A 416 -3.24 -25.77 12.71
C PHE A 416 -3.96 -26.75 11.77
N VAL A 417 -3.52 -28.00 11.67
CA VAL A 417 -4.19 -29.03 10.87
C VAL A 417 -5.27 -29.72 11.69
N GLU A 418 -6.48 -29.79 11.14
CA GLU A 418 -7.60 -30.47 11.79
C GLU A 418 -7.26 -31.95 12.07
N GLY A 419 -7.46 -32.40 13.30
CA GLY A 419 -7.15 -33.77 13.74
C GLY A 419 -5.71 -34.02 14.20
N LYS A 420 -4.74 -33.14 13.92
CA LYS A 420 -3.31 -33.37 14.23
C LYS A 420 -2.77 -32.65 15.47
N ARG A 421 -3.65 -32.02 16.26
CA ARG A 421 -3.25 -31.30 17.50
C ARG A 421 -2.55 -32.20 18.52
N TYR A 422 -2.94 -33.47 18.60
CA TYR A 422 -2.28 -34.43 19.50
C TYR A 422 -0.85 -34.74 19.05
N GLU A 423 -0.62 -34.94 17.75
CA GLU A 423 0.70 -35.14 17.16
C GLU A 423 1.60 -33.91 17.39
N ALA A 424 1.05 -32.70 17.22
CA ALA A 424 1.76 -31.45 17.52
C ALA A 424 2.22 -31.39 18.99
N ILE A 425 1.35 -31.75 19.94
CA ILE A 425 1.67 -31.77 21.37
C ILE A 425 2.71 -32.84 21.68
N ASP A 426 2.61 -34.02 21.06
CA ASP A 426 3.57 -35.12 21.26
C ASP A 426 4.96 -34.71 20.76
N GLU A 427 5.02 -34.06 19.59
CA GLU A 427 6.26 -33.53 19.03
C GLU A 427 6.88 -32.44 19.92
N LEU A 428 6.07 -31.51 20.46
CA LEU A 428 6.53 -30.52 21.44
C LEU A 428 7.05 -31.16 22.73
N LYS A 429 6.43 -32.26 23.19
CA LYS A 429 6.92 -33.00 24.36
C LYS A 429 8.25 -33.68 24.06
N ARG A 430 8.38 -34.30 22.88
CA ARG A 430 9.60 -34.97 22.42
C ARG A 430 10.78 -34.00 22.41
N ILE A 431 10.63 -32.82 21.81
CA ILE A 431 11.70 -31.79 21.77
C ILE A 431 11.88 -31.08 23.12
N GLY A 432 10.82 -30.99 23.93
CA GLY A 432 10.88 -30.39 25.26
C GLY A 432 11.87 -31.11 26.18
N CYS A 433 12.02 -32.42 26.04
CA CYS A 433 13.04 -33.19 26.76
C CYS A 433 14.46 -32.81 26.34
N ALA A 434 14.72 -32.62 25.04
CA ALA A 434 16.03 -32.21 24.52
C ALA A 434 16.44 -30.80 24.99
N LEU A 435 15.48 -29.86 25.01
CA LEU A 435 15.67 -28.50 25.56
C LEU A 435 16.02 -28.50 27.05
N LEU A 436 15.42 -29.42 27.83
CA LEU A 436 15.69 -29.54 29.26
C LEU A 436 17.09 -30.12 29.54
N GLU A 437 17.63 -30.92 28.62
CA GLU A 437 19.00 -31.45 28.73
C GLU A 437 20.07 -30.40 28.35
N GLU A 438 19.78 -29.49 27.42
CA GLU A 438 20.66 -28.35 27.07
C GLU A 438 20.66 -27.22 28.11
N GLN A 439 19.60 -27.05 28.91
CA GLN A 439 19.50 -26.01 29.95
C GLN A 439 20.22 -26.37 31.27
N ARG A 440 21.51 -26.75 31.20
CA ARG A 440 22.37 -26.95 32.39
C ARG A 440 22.98 -25.66 32.96
N CYS A 441 22.43 -24.49 32.64
CA CYS A 441 22.85 -23.25 33.28
C CYS A 441 22.13 -23.08 34.62
N ILE A 442 22.86 -23.25 35.73
CA ILE A 442 22.36 -23.14 37.11
C ILE A 442 21.71 -21.76 37.34
N GLU A 443 22.29 -20.70 36.77
CA GLU A 443 21.77 -19.34 36.89
C GLU A 443 20.41 -19.19 36.19
N LEU A 444 20.27 -19.74 34.98
CA LEU A 444 19.02 -19.70 34.23
C LEU A 444 17.92 -20.54 34.91
N ALA A 445 18.28 -21.70 35.45
CA ALA A 445 17.36 -22.54 36.22
C ALA A 445 16.88 -21.83 37.50
N SER A 446 17.78 -21.15 38.21
CA SER A 446 17.46 -20.33 39.37
C SER A 446 16.53 -19.17 39.01
N TYR A 447 16.85 -18.44 37.94
CA TYR A 447 16.03 -17.35 37.41
C TYR A 447 14.61 -17.83 37.04
N LYS A 448 14.51 -18.93 36.28
CA LYS A 448 13.23 -19.56 35.91
C LYS A 448 12.40 -19.93 37.14
N ARG A 449 13.03 -20.53 38.17
CA ARG A 449 12.35 -20.88 39.42
C ARG A 449 11.81 -19.64 40.15
N LYS A 450 12.56 -18.54 40.20
CA LYS A 450 12.11 -17.27 40.80
C LYS A 450 10.94 -16.68 40.04
N CYS A 451 10.99 -16.66 38.71
CA CYS A 451 9.89 -16.20 37.85
C CYS A 451 8.62 -17.04 38.07
N GLN A 452 8.75 -18.38 38.08
CA GLN A 452 7.63 -19.28 38.34
C GLN A 452 7.01 -19.06 39.72
N LYS A 453 7.84 -18.97 40.78
CA LYS A 453 7.37 -18.73 42.15
C LYS A 453 6.65 -17.37 42.27
N THR A 454 7.19 -16.33 41.63
CA THR A 454 6.59 -15.00 41.58
C THR A 454 5.21 -15.01 40.91
N LEU A 455 5.12 -15.55 39.69
CA LEU A 455 3.86 -15.61 38.94
C LEU A 455 2.81 -16.49 39.64
N GLN A 456 3.24 -17.61 40.24
CA GLN A 456 2.36 -18.47 41.01
C GLN A 456 1.77 -17.74 42.23
N LEU A 457 2.60 -16.97 42.96
CA LEU A 457 2.17 -16.21 44.12
C LEU A 457 1.15 -15.12 43.74
N ILE A 458 1.46 -14.33 42.70
CA ILE A 458 0.58 -13.27 42.21
C ILE A 458 -0.73 -13.88 41.66
N GLY A 459 -0.64 -14.91 40.83
CA GLY A 459 -1.81 -15.56 40.21
C GLY A 459 -2.76 -16.17 41.24
N ARG A 460 -2.22 -16.83 42.28
CA ARG A 460 -3.03 -17.36 43.40
C ARG A 460 -3.68 -16.25 44.22
N TRP A 461 -2.97 -15.16 44.48
CA TRP A 461 -3.54 -14.00 45.18
C TRP A 461 -4.69 -13.38 44.36
N PHE A 462 -4.51 -13.21 43.05
CA PHE A 462 -5.58 -12.72 42.17
C PHE A 462 -6.82 -13.63 42.18
N ALA A 463 -6.63 -14.95 42.05
CA ALA A 463 -7.72 -15.91 42.11
C ALA A 463 -8.46 -15.84 43.46
N TYR A 464 -7.72 -15.72 44.57
CA TYR A 464 -8.29 -15.56 45.91
C TYR A 464 -9.12 -14.27 46.05
N GLN A 465 -8.63 -13.13 45.55
CA GLN A 465 -9.38 -11.87 45.59
C GLN A 465 -10.66 -11.92 44.75
N LEU A 466 -10.61 -12.51 43.55
CA LEU A 466 -11.79 -12.69 42.70
C LEU A 466 -12.82 -13.61 43.34
N GLN A 467 -12.38 -14.71 43.96
CA GLN A 467 -13.27 -15.63 44.69
C GLN A 467 -13.94 -14.95 45.89
N LYS A 468 -13.23 -14.08 46.62
CA LYS A 468 -13.80 -13.22 47.67
C LYS A 468 -14.93 -12.31 47.18
N MET A 469 -14.87 -11.90 45.91
CA MET A 469 -15.91 -11.10 45.25
C MET A 469 -17.07 -11.95 44.73
N ASP A 470 -17.10 -13.26 44.99
CA ASP A 470 -18.04 -14.22 44.42
C ASP A 470 -17.97 -14.26 42.88
N VAL A 471 -16.77 -14.08 42.32
CA VAL A 471 -16.46 -14.31 40.90
C VAL A 471 -15.95 -15.74 40.75
N GLU A 472 -16.49 -16.48 39.79
CA GLU A 472 -16.06 -17.83 39.52
C GLU A 472 -14.74 -17.80 38.73
N VAL A 473 -13.69 -18.42 39.27
CA VAL A 473 -12.37 -18.47 38.64
C VAL A 473 -11.62 -19.71 39.10
N GLN A 474 -10.89 -20.33 38.17
CA GLN A 474 -9.98 -21.44 38.46
C GLN A 474 -8.63 -20.91 38.95
N VAL A 475 -8.02 -21.60 39.90
CA VAL A 475 -6.68 -21.25 40.39
C VAL A 475 -5.67 -21.53 39.27
N PRO A 476 -4.79 -20.58 38.92
CA PRO A 476 -3.85 -20.77 37.82
C PRO A 476 -2.74 -21.75 38.20
N GLU A 477 -2.47 -22.71 37.30
CA GLU A 477 -1.35 -23.65 37.44
C GLU A 477 -0.09 -23.15 36.70
N ALA A 478 -0.26 -22.32 35.68
CA ALA A 478 0.81 -21.72 34.89
C ALA A 478 0.34 -20.45 34.16
N GLY A 479 1.29 -19.70 33.58
CA GLY A 479 1.02 -18.51 32.79
C GLY A 479 0.77 -17.26 33.63
N PHE A 480 0.19 -16.24 33.00
CA PHE A 480 0.01 -14.90 33.57
C PHE A 480 -1.38 -14.30 33.33
N TYR A 481 -2.34 -15.18 33.00
CA TYR A 481 -3.74 -14.82 32.76
C TYR A 481 -4.68 -15.60 33.66
N LEU A 482 -5.82 -15.00 33.97
CA LEU A 482 -6.99 -15.65 34.55
C LEU A 482 -8.18 -15.50 33.61
N PHE A 483 -9.12 -16.44 33.71
CA PHE A 483 -10.36 -16.43 32.94
C PHE A 483 -11.60 -16.43 33.85
N PRO A 484 -11.83 -15.35 34.63
CA PRO A 484 -12.98 -15.23 35.51
C PRO A 484 -14.33 -15.18 34.77
N CYS A 485 -15.36 -15.69 35.44
CA CYS A 485 -16.76 -15.65 35.03
C CYS A 485 -17.60 -14.86 36.03
N PHE A 486 -18.24 -13.79 35.56
CA PHE A 486 -19.07 -12.89 36.35
C PHE A 486 -20.55 -13.29 36.37
N ARG A 487 -20.88 -14.50 35.89
CA ARG A 487 -22.27 -14.99 35.78
C ARG A 487 -23.05 -14.98 37.09
N ARG A 488 -22.39 -15.17 38.24
CA ARG A 488 -23.01 -15.07 39.58
C ARG A 488 -23.58 -13.68 39.86
N HIS A 489 -23.04 -12.65 39.22
CA HIS A 489 -23.49 -11.25 39.33
C HIS A 489 -24.47 -10.83 38.23
N ARG A 490 -24.98 -11.76 37.40
CA ARG A 490 -25.84 -11.42 36.25
C ARG A 490 -27.03 -10.53 36.62
N LYS A 491 -27.72 -10.81 37.73
CA LYS A 491 -28.89 -10.00 38.16
C LYS A 491 -28.49 -8.55 38.51
N ALA A 492 -27.39 -8.41 39.23
CA ALA A 492 -26.83 -7.13 39.63
C ALA A 492 -26.35 -6.31 38.42
N LEU A 493 -25.67 -6.96 37.48
CA LEU A 493 -25.20 -6.36 36.23
C LEU A 493 -26.36 -5.95 35.32
N ALA A 494 -27.41 -6.77 35.24
CA ALA A 494 -28.61 -6.45 34.45
C ALA A 494 -29.32 -5.19 34.95
N LEU A 495 -29.33 -4.92 36.26
CA LEU A 495 -29.87 -3.66 36.82
C LEU A 495 -29.08 -2.43 36.39
N LYS A 496 -27.80 -2.60 36.01
CA LYS A 496 -26.95 -1.55 35.43
C LYS A 496 -27.00 -1.51 33.88
N GLY A 497 -27.89 -2.30 33.26
CA GLY A 497 -27.96 -2.40 31.79
C GLY A 497 -26.84 -3.25 31.17
N ILE A 498 -26.10 -4.02 31.96
CA ILE A 498 -25.00 -4.86 31.49
C ILE A 498 -25.51 -6.30 31.31
N SER A 499 -25.51 -6.76 30.06
CA SER A 499 -25.99 -8.10 29.66
C SER A 499 -24.95 -8.94 28.95
N THR A 500 -23.91 -8.32 28.38
CA THR A 500 -22.80 -8.99 27.68
C THR A 500 -21.45 -8.71 28.35
N ASP A 501 -20.46 -9.56 28.07
CA ASP A 501 -19.07 -9.40 28.52
C ASP A 501 -18.39 -8.14 27.94
N GLU A 502 -18.68 -7.77 26.69
CA GLU A 502 -18.21 -6.51 26.10
C GLU A 502 -18.72 -5.29 26.86
N GLN A 503 -20.01 -5.27 27.20
CA GLN A 503 -20.61 -4.21 28.03
C GLN A 503 -19.98 -4.18 29.43
N LEU A 504 -19.75 -5.36 30.03
CA LEU A 504 -19.10 -5.49 31.33
C LEU A 504 -17.68 -4.88 31.30
N CYS A 505 -16.86 -5.27 30.32
CA CYS A 505 -15.48 -4.78 30.19
C CYS A 505 -15.43 -3.28 29.90
N ALA A 506 -16.29 -2.77 29.02
CA ALA A 506 -16.36 -1.35 28.69
C ALA A 506 -16.79 -0.50 29.90
N GLN A 507 -17.85 -0.91 30.61
CA GLN A 507 -18.34 -0.16 31.77
C GLN A 507 -17.34 -0.20 32.93
N LEU A 508 -16.71 -1.36 33.19
CA LEU A 508 -15.68 -1.47 34.22
C LEU A 508 -14.51 -0.51 33.92
N LEU A 509 -14.05 -0.46 32.66
CA LEU A 509 -12.99 0.44 32.24
C LEU A 509 -13.39 1.91 32.44
N GLN A 510 -14.60 2.29 32.00
CA GLN A 510 -15.09 3.66 32.14
C GLN A 510 -15.20 4.09 33.61
N ASP A 511 -15.71 3.21 34.47
CA ASP A 511 -15.99 3.54 35.87
C ASP A 511 -14.73 3.53 36.75
N THR A 512 -13.75 2.68 36.44
CA THR A 512 -12.63 2.40 37.34
C THR A 512 -11.25 2.66 36.75
N GLY A 513 -11.14 2.69 35.42
CA GLY A 513 -9.87 2.67 34.68
C GLY A 513 -9.22 1.28 34.59
N VAL A 514 -9.88 0.21 35.06
CA VAL A 514 -9.36 -1.16 34.99
C VAL A 514 -9.75 -1.80 33.66
N ALA A 515 -8.75 -2.16 32.86
CA ALA A 515 -8.95 -2.83 31.57
C ALA A 515 -8.84 -4.35 31.71
N ILE A 516 -9.84 -5.07 31.19
CA ILE A 516 -9.85 -6.52 30.98
C ILE A 516 -10.47 -6.82 29.62
N LEU A 517 -10.22 -8.00 29.06
CA LEU A 517 -10.72 -8.35 27.72
C LEU A 517 -11.97 -9.23 27.79
N PRO A 518 -12.98 -9.01 26.94
CA PRO A 518 -14.19 -9.83 26.93
C PRO A 518 -13.90 -11.27 26.49
N GLY A 519 -14.66 -12.22 27.02
CA GLY A 519 -14.59 -13.64 26.67
C GLY A 519 -14.99 -13.93 25.22
N SER A 520 -15.84 -13.08 24.63
CA SER A 520 -16.29 -13.13 23.24
C SER A 520 -15.13 -13.11 22.25
N ALA A 521 -14.08 -12.32 22.56
CA ALA A 521 -12.83 -12.28 21.78
C ALA A 521 -12.05 -13.61 21.79
N PHE A 522 -12.42 -14.55 22.66
CA PHE A 522 -11.85 -15.89 22.79
C PHE A 522 -12.85 -17.01 22.47
N GLY A 523 -13.94 -16.68 21.76
CA GLY A 523 -14.92 -17.67 21.28
C GLY A 523 -15.95 -18.13 22.32
N ARG A 524 -16.11 -17.43 23.44
CA ARG A 524 -17.23 -17.64 24.39
C ARG A 524 -18.47 -16.89 23.92
N ALA A 525 -19.66 -17.32 24.36
CA ALA A 525 -20.87 -16.56 24.05
C ALA A 525 -20.93 -15.29 24.93
N PRO A 526 -21.28 -14.10 24.39
CA PRO A 526 -21.18 -12.83 25.12
C PRO A 526 -22.00 -12.77 26.40
N ASP A 527 -23.14 -13.46 26.43
CA ASP A 527 -24.03 -13.52 27.59
C ASP A 527 -23.45 -14.40 28.72
N GLU A 528 -22.38 -15.16 28.50
CA GLU A 528 -21.77 -16.01 29.51
C GLU A 528 -20.97 -15.22 30.56
N LEU A 529 -20.63 -13.96 30.27
CA LEU A 529 -19.92 -13.01 31.15
C LEU A 529 -18.51 -13.49 31.58
N PHE A 530 -17.77 -14.09 30.64
CA PHE A 530 -16.35 -14.38 30.83
C PHE A 530 -15.49 -13.17 30.49
N ALA A 531 -14.35 -13.03 31.15
CA ALA A 531 -13.32 -12.08 30.75
C ALA A 531 -11.92 -12.68 30.93
N ARG A 532 -10.96 -12.21 30.14
CA ARG A 532 -9.54 -12.51 30.33
C ARG A 532 -8.87 -11.36 31.08
N LEU A 533 -8.25 -11.70 32.21
CA LEU A 533 -7.49 -10.78 33.05
C LEU A 533 -6.00 -11.16 32.97
N ALA A 534 -5.11 -10.17 32.85
CA ALA A 534 -3.66 -10.35 32.92
C ALA A 534 -3.11 -9.72 34.20
N PHE A 535 -2.10 -10.34 34.82
CA PHE A 535 -1.49 -9.84 36.07
C PHE A 535 0.02 -9.58 35.93
N VAL A 536 0.45 -8.98 34.81
CA VAL A 536 1.88 -8.77 34.48
C VAL A 536 2.44 -7.38 34.80
N ASP A 537 1.66 -6.48 35.39
CA ASP A 537 2.14 -5.16 35.80
C ASP A 537 2.83 -5.23 37.17
N PHE A 538 4.10 -5.64 37.18
CA PHE A 538 4.90 -5.71 38.40
C PHE A 538 6.38 -5.40 38.18
N LYS A 539 7.05 -4.97 39.27
CA LYS A 539 8.46 -4.59 39.28
C LYS A 539 9.35 -5.84 39.31
N GLY A 540 9.78 -6.32 38.14
CA GLY A 540 10.54 -7.56 37.98
C GLY A 540 11.77 -7.69 38.88
N ASP A 541 12.65 -6.67 38.92
CA ASP A 541 13.88 -6.71 39.72
C ASP A 541 13.58 -6.85 41.22
N LEU A 542 12.59 -6.10 41.72
CA LEU A 542 12.17 -6.17 43.11
C LEU A 542 11.49 -7.52 43.43
N ALA A 543 10.71 -8.05 42.50
CA ALA A 543 10.09 -9.36 42.63
C ALA A 543 11.15 -10.46 42.78
N LEU A 544 12.16 -10.46 41.90
CA LEU A 544 13.25 -11.44 41.92
C LEU A 544 14.09 -11.37 43.20
N TYR A 545 14.27 -10.18 43.76
CA TYR A 545 14.98 -9.99 45.02
C TYR A 545 14.15 -10.48 46.23
N LEU A 546 12.89 -10.06 46.32
CA LEU A 546 12.04 -10.39 47.49
C LEU A 546 11.60 -11.86 47.50
N ILE A 547 11.35 -12.47 46.34
CA ILE A 547 10.84 -13.85 46.26
C ILE A 547 11.84 -14.89 46.77
N GLU A 548 13.14 -14.59 46.77
CA GLU A 548 14.17 -15.44 47.37
C GLU A 548 14.01 -15.57 48.89
N SER A 549 13.65 -14.46 49.54
CA SER A 549 13.44 -14.41 50.98
C SER A 549 12.08 -14.92 51.42
N MET A 550 11.18 -15.18 50.46
CA MET A 550 9.81 -15.61 50.75
C MET A 550 9.77 -17.10 51.08
N GLN A 551 9.17 -17.41 52.24
CA GLN A 551 8.94 -18.79 52.66
C GLN A 551 8.09 -19.54 51.63
N ASP A 552 8.19 -20.88 51.63
CA ASP A 552 7.46 -21.71 50.65
C ASP A 552 5.95 -21.74 50.91
N ASP A 553 5.51 -21.51 52.16
CA ASP A 553 4.10 -21.31 52.53
C ASP A 553 3.93 -19.98 53.28
N PRO A 554 3.90 -18.84 52.57
CA PRO A 554 3.83 -17.53 53.19
C PRO A 554 2.43 -17.23 53.72
N SER A 555 2.36 -16.54 54.87
CA SER A 555 1.08 -16.05 55.40
C SER A 555 0.40 -15.06 54.45
N LEU A 556 -0.93 -14.93 54.54
CA LEU A 556 -1.67 -13.97 53.69
C LEU A 556 -1.16 -12.53 53.85
N GLU A 557 -0.78 -12.13 55.06
CA GLU A 557 -0.19 -10.80 55.34
C GLU A 557 1.14 -10.60 54.60
N ALA A 558 2.00 -11.62 54.54
CA ALA A 558 3.25 -11.57 53.80
C ALA A 558 3.00 -11.50 52.28
N ILE A 559 2.00 -12.23 51.78
CA ILE A 559 1.57 -12.14 50.38
C ILE A 559 1.05 -10.74 50.06
N GLU A 560 0.18 -10.17 50.89
CA GLU A 560 -0.36 -8.82 50.67
C GLU A 560 0.74 -7.76 50.70
N GLY A 561 1.69 -7.85 51.64
CA GLY A 561 2.87 -6.98 51.69
C GLY A 561 3.75 -7.10 50.44
N PHE A 562 3.95 -8.33 49.93
CA PHE A 562 4.66 -8.57 48.67
C PHE A 562 3.92 -7.91 47.50
N ILE A 563 2.61 -8.12 47.37
CA ILE A 563 1.79 -7.57 46.27
C ILE A 563 1.80 -6.03 46.29
N GLN A 564 1.65 -5.40 47.45
CA GLN A 564 1.68 -3.94 47.57
C GLN A 564 3.04 -3.34 47.17
N SER A 565 4.13 -4.05 47.46
CA SER A 565 5.49 -3.60 47.15
C SER A 565 5.86 -3.82 45.68
N VAL A 566 5.54 -5.02 45.16
CA VAL A 566 5.97 -5.52 43.86
C VAL A 566 4.99 -5.16 42.74
N CYS A 567 3.68 -5.17 43.03
CA CYS A 567 2.59 -4.99 42.08
C CYS A 567 1.59 -3.90 42.53
N PRO A 568 2.01 -2.68 42.87
CA PRO A 568 1.12 -1.68 43.49
C PRO A 568 -0.10 -1.32 42.63
N ASN A 569 0.08 -1.22 41.31
CA ASN A 569 -1.03 -0.94 40.39
C ASN A 569 -2.06 -2.07 40.33
N LEU A 570 -1.59 -3.32 40.43
CA LEU A 570 -2.45 -4.50 40.47
C LEU A 570 -3.25 -4.58 41.78
N ASP A 571 -2.66 -4.20 42.92
CA ASP A 571 -3.39 -4.05 44.19
C ASP A 571 -4.51 -2.99 44.06
N ILE A 572 -4.17 -1.80 43.53
CA ILE A 572 -5.13 -0.72 43.30
C ILE A 572 -6.26 -1.16 42.36
N ALA A 573 -5.92 -1.82 41.25
CA ALA A 573 -6.89 -2.33 40.28
C ALA A 573 -7.85 -3.34 40.94
N MET A 574 -7.33 -4.28 41.74
CA MET A 574 -8.15 -5.26 42.42
C MET A 574 -9.07 -4.62 43.48
N ARG A 575 -8.60 -3.61 44.23
CA ARG A 575 -9.44 -2.86 45.16
C ARG A 575 -10.55 -2.08 44.45
N LYS A 576 -10.24 -1.45 43.32
CA LYS A 576 -11.24 -0.75 42.48
C LYS A 576 -12.30 -1.71 41.95
N LEU A 577 -11.87 -2.88 41.45
CA LEU A 577 -12.78 -3.94 41.02
C LEU A 577 -13.69 -4.41 42.17
N ALA A 578 -13.11 -4.65 43.36
CA ALA A 578 -13.87 -5.05 44.54
C ALA A 578 -14.96 -4.03 44.91
N ALA A 579 -14.61 -2.74 44.93
CA ALA A 579 -15.54 -1.66 45.23
C ALA A 579 -16.66 -1.55 44.18
N TRP A 580 -16.30 -1.66 42.90
CA TRP A 580 -17.26 -1.62 41.78
C TRP A 580 -18.26 -2.78 41.84
N MET A 581 -17.77 -3.98 42.18
CA MET A 581 -18.59 -5.18 42.39
C MET A 581 -19.47 -5.08 43.64
N ALA A 582 -18.99 -4.46 44.72
CA ALA A 582 -19.76 -4.26 45.95
C ALA A 582 -20.96 -3.33 45.73
N LEU A 583 -20.80 -2.26 44.95
CA LEU A 583 -21.88 -1.36 44.53
C LEU A 583 -22.95 -2.03 43.66
N ALA A 584 -22.66 -3.23 43.13
CA ALA A 584 -23.61 -4.00 42.34
C ALA A 584 -24.51 -4.92 43.19
N ARG A 585 -24.21 -5.15 44.48
CA ARG A 585 -25.08 -5.98 45.34
C ARG A 585 -26.35 -5.22 45.72
N PRO A 586 -27.56 -5.75 45.45
CA PRO A 586 -28.78 -5.19 46.05
C PRO A 586 -28.71 -5.37 47.57
N SER A 587 -29.02 -4.30 48.32
CA SER A 587 -29.00 -4.33 49.79
C SER A 587 -29.83 -5.49 50.31
N ALA A 588 -29.24 -6.36 51.13
CA ALA A 588 -30.00 -7.35 51.88
C ALA A 588 -31.06 -6.63 52.73
N ALA A 589 -32.33 -7.01 52.56
CA ALA A 589 -33.43 -6.47 53.37
C ALA A 589 -33.17 -6.74 54.86
N PRO A 590 -33.53 -5.82 55.77
CA PRO A 590 -33.35 -6.04 57.20
C PRO A 590 -34.21 -7.22 57.66
N ALA A 591 -33.63 -8.08 58.49
CA ALA A 591 -34.28 -9.23 59.10
C ALA A 591 -35.60 -8.79 59.76
N THR A 592 -36.72 -9.32 59.26
CA THR A 592 -38.03 -9.18 59.91
C THR A 592 -37.96 -9.88 61.26
N ALA A 593 -38.04 -9.09 62.33
CA ALA A 593 -38.28 -9.59 63.68
C ALA A 593 -39.55 -10.45 63.68
N GLY A 594 -39.43 -11.71 64.07
CA GLY A 594 -40.55 -12.61 64.25
C GLY A 594 -41.48 -12.08 65.33
N VAL A 595 -42.71 -11.76 64.95
CA VAL A 595 -43.84 -11.63 65.86
C VAL A 595 -44.35 -13.04 66.10
N GLY A 596 -44.34 -13.47 67.36
CA GLY A 596 -44.84 -14.77 67.76
C GLY A 596 -46.34 -14.93 67.49
N TYR A 597 -46.72 -16.15 67.11
CA TYR A 597 -47.63 -17.03 67.84
C TYR A 597 -47.46 -18.47 67.35
#